data_AF-A0A163KT29-F1
#
_entry.id   AF-A0A163KT29-F1
#
_cell.length_a   1.000
_cell.length_b   1.000
_cell.length_c   1.000
_cell.angle_alpha   90.00
_cell.angle_beta   90.00
_cell.angle_gamma   90.00
#
_symmetry.space_group_name_H-M   'P 1'
#
loop_
_entity.id
_entity.type
_entity.pdbx_description
1 polymer ?
#
loop_
_entity_poly.entity_id
_entity_poly.type
_entity_poly.pdbx_seq_one_letter_code
_entity_poly.pdbx_strand_id
1 'polypeptide(L)'
;MAAIDKALTAINALKPGDKLVYQTFATKFDGLKKALKTQKKHKKKNKTLDLQQQEEYHGGAVFWSPSKIREARFRERVRKQEEKEETLRKATKKEVAAAKKLVKEKEKEEKRVAREVAKEVREKEKANAAIQKAKKQAEKQRQQQERNAAKAIQLSQKGKRKALQATQPRKRQKRGSTGNVGSGRPPSPSPSPPAKTTTRGRNVRLPAKFK
;
A
#
# COMPACT_ATOMS: atom_id res chain seq x y z
N MET A 1 -50.19 -26.91 42.65
CA MET A 1 -50.36 -25.60 42.00
C MET A 1 -50.82 -24.52 42.97
N ALA A 2 -51.89 -24.72 43.74
CA ALA A 2 -52.50 -23.69 44.61
C ALA A 2 -51.60 -22.96 45.64
N ALA A 3 -50.48 -23.54 46.08
CA ALA A 3 -49.59 -22.92 47.06
C ALA A 3 -48.69 -21.82 46.45
N ILE A 4 -48.25 -22.00 45.20
CA ILE A 4 -47.41 -21.03 44.49
C ILE A 4 -48.25 -19.81 44.12
N ASP A 5 -49.46 -20.04 43.63
CA ASP A 5 -50.39 -18.98 43.23
C ASP A 5 -50.79 -18.11 44.44
N LYS A 6 -51.09 -18.73 45.59
CA LYS A 6 -51.35 -18.01 46.86
C LYS A 6 -50.17 -17.14 47.30
N ALA A 7 -48.94 -17.64 47.17
CA ALA A 7 -47.74 -16.88 47.52
C ALA A 7 -47.51 -15.69 46.57
N LEU A 8 -47.77 -15.86 45.27
CA LEU A 8 -47.68 -14.79 44.29
C LEU A 8 -48.73 -13.71 44.53
N THR A 9 -49.97 -14.09 44.88
CA THR A 9 -51.01 -13.13 45.27
C THR A 9 -50.60 -12.35 46.51
N ALA A 10 -50.05 -13.01 47.53
CA ALA A 10 -49.56 -12.36 48.75
C ALA A 10 -48.40 -11.38 48.47
N ILE A 11 -47.44 -11.76 47.63
CA ILE A 11 -46.29 -10.90 47.25
C ILE A 11 -46.77 -9.67 46.45
N ASN A 12 -47.79 -9.82 45.61
CA ASN A 12 -48.34 -8.72 44.83
C ASN A 12 -49.24 -7.78 45.66
N ALA A 13 -49.72 -8.22 46.83
CA ALA A 13 -50.47 -7.42 47.78
C ALA A 13 -49.59 -6.62 48.76
N LEU A 14 -48.26 -6.83 48.75
CA LEU A 14 -47.32 -6.08 49.59
C LEU A 14 -47.13 -4.64 49.11
N LYS A 15 -46.78 -3.75 50.05
CA LYS A 15 -46.38 -2.37 49.75
C LYS A 15 -45.15 -2.39 48.82
N PRO A 16 -45.01 -1.41 47.92
CA PRO A 16 -43.96 -1.43 46.89
C PRO A 16 -42.53 -1.47 47.46
N GLY A 17 -42.29 -0.88 48.63
CA GLY A 17 -41.00 -0.97 49.33
C GLY A 17 -40.66 -2.39 49.78
N ASP A 18 -41.62 -3.10 50.38
CA ASP A 18 -41.41 -4.47 50.87
C ASP A 18 -41.19 -5.45 49.71
N LYS A 19 -41.89 -5.24 48.58
CA LYS A 19 -41.71 -6.02 47.34
C LYS A 19 -40.28 -5.94 46.82
N LEU A 20 -39.66 -4.76 46.86
CA LEU A 20 -38.27 -4.56 46.43
C LEU A 20 -37.28 -5.31 47.34
N VAL A 21 -37.52 -5.31 48.65
CA VAL A 21 -36.70 -6.05 49.62
C VAL A 21 -36.75 -7.55 49.32
N TYR A 22 -37.93 -8.13 49.09
CA TYR A 22 -38.04 -9.55 48.74
C TYR A 22 -37.38 -9.90 47.40
N GLN A 23 -37.48 -9.02 46.40
CA GLN A 23 -36.83 -9.24 45.10
C GLN A 23 -35.30 -9.22 45.22
N THR A 24 -34.74 -8.27 45.98
CA THR A 24 -33.30 -8.22 46.25
C THR A 24 -32.81 -9.43 47.04
N PHE A 25 -33.61 -9.94 47.98
CA PHE A 25 -33.28 -11.14 48.73
C PHE A 25 -33.31 -12.40 47.85
N ALA A 26 -34.34 -12.55 47.02
CA ALA A 26 -34.49 -13.67 46.09
C ALA A 26 -33.32 -13.76 45.09
N THR A 27 -32.95 -12.62 44.48
CA THR A 27 -31.82 -12.54 43.56
C THR A 27 -30.48 -12.87 44.22
N LYS A 28 -30.25 -12.38 45.45
CA LYS A 28 -29.06 -12.73 46.24
C LYS A 28 -29.03 -14.22 46.60
N PHE A 29 -30.17 -14.79 47.00
CA PHE A 29 -30.28 -16.21 47.34
C PHE A 29 -30.03 -17.11 46.13
N ASP A 30 -30.58 -16.76 44.96
CA ASP A 30 -30.32 -17.47 43.71
C ASP A 30 -28.85 -17.35 43.28
N GLY A 31 -28.23 -16.17 43.45
CA GLY A 31 -26.81 -15.96 43.24
C GLY A 31 -25.94 -16.86 44.12
N LEU A 32 -26.28 -16.93 45.42
CA LEU A 32 -25.60 -17.81 46.39
C LEU A 32 -25.78 -19.29 46.02
N LYS A 33 -27.00 -19.71 45.68
CA LYS A 33 -27.31 -21.09 45.27
C LYS A 33 -26.54 -21.48 44.01
N LYS A 34 -26.41 -20.56 43.03
CA LYS A 34 -25.59 -20.76 41.83
C LYS A 34 -24.10 -20.84 42.18
N ALA A 35 -23.59 -19.94 43.02
CA ALA A 35 -22.19 -19.96 43.45
C ALA A 35 -21.84 -21.28 44.16
N LEU A 36 -22.70 -21.74 45.07
CA LEU A 36 -22.53 -22.99 45.81
C LEU A 36 -22.55 -24.20 44.87
N LYS A 37 -23.46 -24.25 43.89
CA LYS A 37 -23.46 -25.29 42.84
C LYS A 37 -22.21 -25.24 41.95
N THR A 38 -21.69 -24.04 41.69
CA THR A 38 -20.49 -23.82 40.86
C THR A 38 -19.19 -24.11 41.62
N GLN A 39 -19.23 -24.37 42.93
CA GLN A 39 -18.09 -24.90 43.69
C GLN A 39 -17.82 -26.35 43.31
N LYS A 40 -17.40 -26.54 42.06
CA LYS A 40 -16.83 -27.78 41.56
C LYS A 40 -15.59 -28.07 42.39
N LYS A 41 -15.57 -29.19 43.11
CA LYS A 41 -14.39 -29.67 43.85
C LYS A 41 -13.17 -29.49 42.94
N HIS A 42 -12.17 -28.73 43.42
CA HIS A 42 -10.94 -28.53 42.66
C HIS A 42 -10.39 -29.89 42.28
N LYS A 43 -10.37 -30.20 40.97
CA LYS A 43 -9.76 -31.43 40.48
C LYS A 43 -8.27 -31.30 40.80
N LYS A 44 -7.80 -32.01 41.83
CA LYS A 44 -6.37 -32.14 42.13
C LYS A 44 -5.72 -32.83 40.93
N LYS A 45 -5.28 -32.02 39.95
CA LYS A 45 -4.42 -32.49 38.88
C LYS A 45 -3.04 -32.63 39.49
N ASN A 46 -2.73 -33.82 39.97
CA ASN A 46 -1.37 -34.14 40.39
C ASN A 46 -0.51 -34.03 39.13
N LYS A 47 0.34 -33.00 39.07
CA LYS A 47 1.38 -32.92 38.05
C LYS A 47 2.47 -33.89 38.47
N THR A 48 2.71 -34.90 37.65
CA THR A 48 3.83 -35.82 37.86
C THR A 48 5.12 -35.03 37.72
N LEU A 49 5.97 -35.09 38.74
CA LEU A 49 7.31 -34.53 38.66
C LEU A 49 8.10 -35.34 37.62
N ASP A 50 8.70 -34.64 36.68
CA ASP A 50 9.58 -35.22 35.66
C ASP A 50 10.90 -35.65 36.32
N LEU A 51 10.88 -36.85 36.89
CA LEU A 51 12.02 -37.51 37.53
C LEU A 51 12.70 -38.38 36.46
N GLN A 52 13.83 -37.91 35.91
CA GLN A 52 14.58 -38.67 34.92
C GLN A 52 15.19 -39.92 35.56
N GLN A 53 14.80 -41.08 35.03
CA GLN A 53 15.34 -42.39 35.40
C GLN A 53 16.66 -42.63 34.63
N GLN A 54 17.68 -43.17 35.30
CA GLN A 54 18.88 -43.64 34.61
C GLN A 54 18.62 -45.03 34.01
N GLU A 55 19.23 -45.32 32.85
CA GLU A 55 18.91 -46.46 31.99
C GLU A 55 19.21 -47.85 32.59
N GLU A 56 19.93 -47.91 33.72
CA GLU A 56 20.31 -49.16 34.35
C GLU A 56 19.12 -49.75 35.14
N TYR A 57 18.41 -50.69 34.50
CA TYR A 57 17.14 -51.24 34.96
C TYR A 57 17.29 -52.61 35.63
N HIS A 58 16.86 -52.70 36.89
CA HIS A 58 16.52 -53.95 37.57
C HIS A 58 15.08 -53.85 38.14
N GLY A 59 14.07 -54.07 37.29
CA GLY A 59 12.81 -54.77 37.61
C GLY A 59 11.94 -54.42 38.84
N GLY A 60 12.14 -53.29 39.55
CA GLY A 60 11.48 -53.03 40.85
C GLY A 60 10.92 -51.62 41.06
N ALA A 61 10.31 -51.39 42.24
CA ALA A 61 9.81 -50.08 42.66
C ALA A 61 10.97 -49.08 42.86
N VAL A 62 10.92 -47.94 42.15
CA VAL A 62 11.98 -46.91 42.19
C VAL A 62 11.73 -45.94 43.36
N PHE A 63 12.52 -46.06 44.42
CA PHE A 63 12.55 -45.08 45.51
C PHE A 63 13.38 -43.86 45.10
N TRP A 64 12.74 -42.70 45.02
CA TRP A 64 13.42 -41.45 44.69
C TRP A 64 14.04 -40.82 45.92
N SER A 65 15.33 -40.49 45.84
CA SER A 65 15.97 -39.69 46.89
C SER A 65 15.39 -38.27 46.92
N PRO A 66 15.27 -37.63 48.11
CA PRO A 66 14.76 -36.26 48.23
C PRO A 66 15.51 -35.23 47.36
N SER A 67 16.79 -35.48 47.06
CA SER A 67 17.59 -34.64 46.16
C SER A 67 17.09 -34.68 44.72
N LYS A 68 16.67 -35.84 44.19
CA LYS A 68 16.08 -35.94 42.84
C LYS A 68 14.74 -35.23 42.72
N ILE A 69 13.93 -35.27 43.78
CA ILE A 69 12.68 -34.52 43.87
C ILE A 69 12.94 -33.01 43.83
N ARG A 70 13.96 -32.52 44.55
CA ARG A 70 14.36 -31.10 44.52
C ARG A 70 14.85 -30.67 43.14
N GLU A 71 15.63 -31.50 42.47
CA GLU A 71 16.13 -31.26 41.11
C GLU A 71 15.00 -31.14 40.08
N ALA A 72 14.04 -32.08 40.08
CA ALA A 72 12.87 -32.02 39.20
C ALA A 72 12.02 -30.76 39.44
N ARG A 73 11.82 -30.38 40.71
CA ARG A 73 11.12 -29.13 41.07
C ARG A 73 11.87 -27.89 40.61
N PHE A 74 13.20 -27.90 40.63
CA PHE A 74 14.01 -26.80 40.12
C PHE A 74 13.84 -26.67 38.60
N ARG A 75 13.94 -27.76 37.85
CA ARG A 75 13.73 -27.78 36.39
C ARG A 75 12.34 -27.30 35.99
N GLU A 76 11.30 -27.72 36.72
CA GLU A 76 9.94 -27.20 36.49
C GLU A 76 9.84 -25.69 36.71
N ARG A 77 10.54 -25.15 37.71
CA ARG A 77 10.55 -23.70 37.96
C ARG A 77 11.22 -22.96 36.81
N VAL A 78 12.36 -23.46 36.33
CA VAL A 78 13.07 -22.90 35.18
C VAL A 78 12.19 -22.94 33.93
N ARG A 79 11.61 -24.10 33.57
CA ARG A 79 10.70 -24.23 32.42
C ARG A 79 9.52 -23.24 32.51
N LYS A 80 8.89 -23.10 33.69
CA LYS A 80 7.79 -22.15 33.89
C LYS A 80 8.24 -20.69 33.76
N GLN A 81 9.46 -20.36 34.16
CA GLN A 81 10.02 -19.02 33.96
C GLN A 81 10.28 -18.76 32.48
N GLU A 82 10.92 -19.70 31.77
CA GLU A 82 11.17 -19.63 30.34
C GLU A 82 9.86 -19.50 29.54
N GLU A 83 8.84 -20.31 29.84
CA GLU A 83 7.52 -20.21 29.22
C GLU A 83 6.90 -18.82 29.43
N LYS A 84 6.98 -18.28 30.65
CA LYS A 84 6.49 -16.92 30.94
C LYS A 84 7.27 -15.88 30.15
N GLU A 85 8.60 -15.95 30.16
CA GLU A 85 9.45 -15.05 29.37
C GLU A 85 9.16 -15.14 27.88
N GLU A 86 8.96 -16.34 27.34
CA GLU A 86 8.57 -16.54 25.95
C GLU A 86 7.22 -15.91 25.63
N THR A 87 6.22 -16.06 26.51
CA THR A 87 4.91 -15.43 26.30
C THR A 87 5.02 -13.91 26.31
N LEU A 88 5.81 -13.35 27.23
CA LEU A 88 6.12 -11.92 27.28
C LEU A 88 6.86 -11.47 26.01
N ARG A 89 7.90 -12.20 25.58
CA ARG A 89 8.63 -11.93 24.32
C ARG A 89 7.72 -12.01 23.10
N LYS A 90 6.77 -12.95 23.06
CA LYS A 90 5.79 -13.08 21.98
C LYS A 90 4.82 -11.89 22.00
N ALA A 91 4.40 -11.41 23.17
CA ALA A 91 3.56 -10.23 23.31
C ALA A 91 4.29 -8.95 22.84
N THR A 92 5.50 -8.70 23.31
CA THR A 92 6.30 -7.52 22.90
C THR A 92 6.60 -7.54 21.40
N LYS A 93 6.90 -8.71 20.82
CA LYS A 93 7.07 -8.85 19.36
C LYS A 93 5.80 -8.48 18.58
N LYS A 94 4.61 -8.85 19.08
CA LYS A 94 3.33 -8.49 18.45
C LYS A 94 3.10 -6.98 18.51
N GLU A 95 3.37 -6.35 19.65
CA GLU A 95 3.25 -4.89 19.82
C GLU A 95 4.19 -4.14 18.88
N VAL A 96 5.46 -4.53 18.81
CA VAL A 96 6.44 -3.94 17.89
C VAL A 96 6.01 -4.15 16.43
N ALA A 97 5.49 -5.32 16.08
CA ALA A 97 5.00 -5.58 14.72
C ALA A 97 3.78 -4.72 14.36
N ALA A 98 2.86 -4.50 15.31
CA ALA A 98 1.72 -3.61 15.13
C ALA A 98 2.18 -2.15 14.94
N ALA A 99 3.09 -1.67 15.78
CA ALA A 99 3.66 -0.32 15.66
C ALA A 99 4.36 -0.11 14.30
N LYS A 100 5.15 -1.09 13.85
CA LYS A 100 5.82 -1.05 12.53
C LYS A 100 4.83 -1.01 11.37
N LYS A 101 3.70 -1.73 11.46
CA LYS A 101 2.64 -1.68 10.44
C LYS A 101 2.04 -0.28 10.34
N LEU A 102 1.71 0.34 11.48
CA LEU A 102 1.15 1.69 11.52
C LEU A 102 2.10 2.73 10.91
N VAL A 103 3.39 2.67 11.24
CA VAL A 103 4.40 3.56 10.63
C VAL A 103 4.47 3.36 9.12
N LYS A 104 4.48 2.10 8.65
CA LYS A 104 4.52 1.79 7.23
C LYS A 104 3.27 2.24 6.47
N GLU A 105 2.11 2.23 7.12
CA GLU A 105 0.87 2.76 6.56
C GLU A 105 0.92 4.28 6.41
N LYS A 106 1.37 4.99 7.46
CA LYS A 106 1.59 6.44 7.40
C LYS A 106 2.57 6.83 6.28
N GLU A 107 3.72 6.16 6.18
CA GLU A 107 4.67 6.43 5.09
C GLU A 107 4.09 6.18 3.69
N LYS A 108 3.21 5.18 3.54
CA LYS A 108 2.54 4.92 2.26
C LYS A 108 1.54 6.01 1.92
N GLU A 109 0.80 6.50 2.91
CA GLU A 109 -0.15 7.60 2.76
C GLU A 109 0.58 8.89 2.40
N GLU A 110 1.64 9.25 3.13
CA GLU A 110 2.50 10.40 2.81
C GLU A 110 3.07 10.30 1.38
N LYS A 111 3.50 9.10 0.94
CA LYS A 111 3.97 8.89 -0.44
C LYS A 111 2.85 9.03 -1.47
N ARG A 112 1.60 8.71 -1.14
CA ARG A 112 0.45 8.94 -2.04
C ARG A 112 0.15 10.42 -2.15
N VAL A 113 0.07 11.12 -1.03
CA VAL A 113 -0.13 12.58 -0.98
C VAL A 113 0.98 13.30 -1.73
N ALA A 114 2.25 12.94 -1.52
CA ALA A 114 3.37 13.54 -2.24
C ALA A 114 3.28 13.34 -3.76
N ARG A 115 2.74 12.20 -4.23
CA ARG A 115 2.50 11.96 -5.66
C ARG A 115 1.37 12.82 -6.21
N GLU A 116 0.30 13.02 -5.44
CA GLU A 116 -0.83 13.86 -5.83
C GLU A 116 -0.41 15.33 -5.90
N VAL A 117 0.28 15.81 -4.87
CA VAL A 117 0.86 17.17 -4.86
C VAL A 117 1.81 17.35 -6.06
N ALA A 118 2.67 16.38 -6.36
CA ALA A 118 3.55 16.45 -7.53
C ALA A 118 2.79 16.46 -8.86
N LYS A 119 1.63 15.79 -8.96
CA LYS A 119 0.78 15.85 -10.15
C LYS A 119 0.13 17.24 -10.29
N GLU A 120 -0.44 17.77 -9.22
CA GLU A 120 -1.05 19.09 -9.22
C GLU A 120 -0.04 20.19 -9.58
N VAL A 121 1.18 20.13 -9.02
CA VAL A 121 2.25 21.08 -9.36
C VAL A 121 2.58 21.00 -10.85
N ARG A 122 2.72 19.80 -11.41
CA ARG A 122 2.97 19.61 -12.85
C ARG A 122 1.83 20.14 -13.72
N GLU A 123 0.58 20.01 -13.29
CA GLU A 123 -0.57 20.56 -14.02
C GLU A 123 -0.61 22.08 -13.96
N LYS A 124 -0.37 22.66 -12.78
CA LYS A 124 -0.25 24.11 -12.59
C LYS A 124 0.89 24.70 -13.42
N GLU A 125 2.05 24.05 -13.45
CA GLU A 125 3.18 24.46 -14.29
C GLU A 125 2.85 24.39 -15.78
N LYS A 126 2.20 23.31 -16.24
CA LYS A 126 1.76 23.19 -17.64
C LYS A 126 0.74 24.26 -18.01
N ALA A 127 -0.23 24.54 -17.14
CA ALA A 127 -1.22 25.58 -17.34
C ALA A 127 -0.57 26.96 -17.42
N ASN A 128 0.34 27.28 -16.49
CA ASN A 128 1.10 28.53 -16.50
C ASN A 128 1.98 28.65 -17.75
N ALA A 129 2.64 27.57 -18.18
CA ALA A 129 3.42 27.55 -19.40
C ALA A 129 2.54 27.75 -20.66
N ALA A 130 1.33 27.20 -20.69
CA ALA A 130 0.37 27.42 -21.77
C ALA A 130 -0.10 28.88 -21.82
N ILE A 131 -0.43 29.48 -20.66
CA ILE A 131 -0.80 30.90 -20.54
C ILE A 131 0.35 31.79 -21.05
N GLN A 132 1.59 31.50 -20.65
CA GLN A 132 2.76 32.26 -21.11
C GLN A 132 2.99 32.12 -22.61
N LYS A 133 2.82 30.92 -23.18
CA LYS A 133 2.91 30.70 -24.63
C LYS A 133 1.82 31.46 -25.38
N ALA A 134 0.58 31.43 -24.89
CA ALA A 134 -0.54 32.15 -25.48
C ALA A 134 -0.31 33.68 -25.46
N LYS A 135 0.18 34.23 -24.34
CA LYS A 135 0.57 35.65 -24.25
C LYS A 135 1.63 36.03 -25.28
N LYS A 136 2.71 35.24 -25.39
CA LYS A 136 3.77 35.47 -26.38
C LYS A 136 3.28 35.36 -27.82
N GLN A 137 2.37 34.43 -28.10
CA GLN A 137 1.77 34.29 -29.44
C GLN A 137 0.88 35.49 -29.78
N ALA A 138 0.03 35.93 -28.85
CA ALA A 138 -0.81 37.11 -29.02
C ALA A 138 0.02 38.38 -29.26
N GLU A 139 1.12 38.55 -28.52
CA GLU A 139 2.05 39.67 -28.71
C GLU A 139 2.71 39.63 -30.09
N LYS A 140 3.21 38.47 -30.53
CA LYS A 140 3.78 38.30 -31.88
C LYS A 140 2.75 38.60 -32.98
N GLN A 141 1.50 38.19 -32.79
CA GLN A 141 0.41 38.49 -33.73
C GLN A 141 0.13 39.99 -33.79
N ARG A 142 0.09 40.68 -32.65
CA ARG A 142 -0.06 42.15 -32.61
C ARG A 142 1.07 42.84 -33.35
N GLN A 143 2.33 42.50 -33.05
CA GLN A 143 3.49 43.06 -33.76
C GLN A 143 3.45 42.79 -35.27
N GLN A 144 2.99 41.60 -35.68
CA GLN A 144 2.84 41.27 -37.10
C GLN A 144 1.73 42.10 -37.76
N GLN A 145 0.61 42.30 -37.09
CA GLN A 145 -0.49 43.15 -37.56
C GLN A 145 -0.05 44.61 -37.70
N GLU A 146 0.66 45.15 -36.71
CA GLU A 146 1.22 46.51 -36.75
C GLU A 146 2.22 46.67 -37.90
N ARG A 147 3.15 45.71 -38.09
CA ARG A 147 4.07 45.70 -39.23
C ARG A 147 3.34 45.64 -40.56
N ASN A 148 2.32 44.79 -40.67
CA ASN A 148 1.52 44.66 -41.89
C ASN A 148 0.72 45.95 -42.16
N ALA A 149 0.12 46.58 -41.14
CA ALA A 149 -0.58 47.85 -41.24
C ALA A 149 0.35 48.99 -41.67
N ALA A 150 1.54 49.08 -41.08
CA ALA A 150 2.57 50.06 -41.49
C ALA A 150 3.00 49.87 -42.95
N LYS A 151 3.23 48.62 -43.38
CA LYS A 151 3.52 48.30 -44.79
C LYS A 151 2.37 48.68 -45.72
N ALA A 152 1.11 48.43 -45.33
CA ALA A 152 -0.06 48.79 -46.13
C ALA A 152 -0.19 50.31 -46.30
N ILE A 153 0.03 51.09 -45.23
CA ILE A 153 0.06 52.56 -45.29
C ILE A 153 1.15 53.02 -46.27
N GLN A 154 2.37 52.49 -46.18
CA GLN A 154 3.47 52.84 -47.11
C GLN A 154 3.17 52.49 -48.58
N LEU A 155 2.51 51.36 -48.84
CA LEU A 155 2.17 50.92 -50.19
C LEU A 155 1.08 51.80 -50.81
N SER A 156 0.09 52.23 -50.01
CA SER A 156 -0.95 53.19 -50.45
C SER A 156 -0.37 54.55 -50.85
N GLN A 157 0.67 55.02 -50.15
CA GLN A 157 1.35 56.28 -50.46
C GLN A 157 2.18 56.20 -51.74
N LYS A 158 2.67 55.02 -52.13
CA LYS A 158 3.44 54.80 -53.37
C LYS A 158 2.56 54.58 -54.61
N GLY A 159 1.23 54.51 -54.46
CA GLY A 159 0.26 54.16 -55.50
C GLY A 159 -0.01 55.18 -56.61
N LYS A 160 0.81 56.24 -56.75
CA LYS A 160 0.67 57.24 -57.84
C LYS A 160 1.90 57.37 -58.75
N ARG A 161 2.65 56.29 -59.00
CA ARG A 161 3.82 56.36 -59.91
C ARG A 161 3.83 55.29 -61.02
N LYS A 162 3.43 55.75 -62.21
CA LYS A 162 3.74 55.31 -63.59
C LYS A 162 3.61 53.81 -63.91
N ALA A 163 2.39 53.41 -64.24
CA ALA A 163 2.11 52.20 -65.02
C ALA A 163 2.31 52.46 -66.53
N LEU A 164 3.55 52.59 -67.01
CA LEU A 164 3.89 52.50 -68.44
C LEU A 164 5.38 52.14 -68.57
N GLN A 165 5.70 50.84 -68.60
CA GLN A 165 6.79 50.28 -69.41
C GLN A 165 6.79 48.75 -69.26
N ALA A 166 6.30 48.06 -70.29
CA ALA A 166 6.43 46.61 -70.43
C ALA A 166 7.83 46.28 -70.92
N THR A 167 8.58 45.48 -70.16
CA THR A 167 9.85 44.88 -70.59
C THR A 167 9.61 43.44 -71.04
N GLN A 168 10.22 43.10 -72.17
CA GLN A 168 9.98 41.90 -72.98
C GLN A 168 10.34 40.57 -72.27
N PRO A 169 9.67 39.44 -72.60
CA PRO A 169 9.94 38.15 -71.97
C PRO A 169 11.25 37.53 -72.48
N ARG A 170 12.19 37.26 -71.57
CA ARG A 170 13.42 36.49 -71.87
C ARG A 170 13.18 34.97 -71.78
N LYS A 171 13.69 34.25 -72.78
CA LYS A 171 13.53 32.80 -73.00
C LYS A 171 14.01 31.94 -71.80
N ARG A 172 13.20 30.95 -71.42
CA ARG A 172 13.52 29.88 -70.47
C ARG A 172 14.67 29.01 -71.00
N GLN A 173 15.73 28.82 -70.22
CA GLN A 173 16.68 27.73 -70.44
C GLN A 173 16.20 26.47 -69.72
N LYS A 174 15.97 25.39 -70.49
CA LYS A 174 15.82 24.02 -69.99
C LYS A 174 17.17 23.56 -69.42
N ARG A 175 17.23 23.18 -68.14
CA ARG A 175 18.27 22.26 -67.65
C ARG A 175 17.75 20.84 -67.86
N GLY A 176 18.52 20.08 -68.63
CA GLY A 176 18.19 18.75 -69.11
C GLY A 176 18.07 17.73 -68.00
N SER A 177 16.94 17.04 -68.01
CA SER A 177 16.82 15.65 -67.59
C SER A 177 17.18 14.80 -68.80
N THR A 178 18.23 13.98 -68.71
CA THR A 178 18.23 12.52 -68.97
C THR A 178 19.64 11.99 -69.22
N GLY A 179 20.01 10.98 -68.44
CA GLY A 179 20.70 9.77 -68.92
C GLY A 179 22.22 9.84 -69.07
N ASN A 180 22.95 9.35 -68.06
CA ASN A 180 24.16 8.61 -68.36
C ASN A 180 24.14 7.26 -67.63
N VAL A 181 24.20 6.21 -68.42
CA VAL A 181 24.27 4.80 -68.03
C VAL A 181 25.66 4.56 -67.43
N GLY A 182 25.72 4.36 -66.13
CA GLY A 182 26.90 3.88 -65.41
C GLY A 182 26.57 2.53 -64.79
N SER A 183 27.11 1.47 -65.39
CA SER A 183 27.21 0.09 -64.91
C SER A 183 26.89 -0.12 -63.42
N GLY A 184 25.70 -0.65 -63.15
CA GLY A 184 25.31 -1.15 -61.84
C GLY A 184 26.11 -2.39 -61.48
N ARG A 185 27.26 -2.21 -60.84
CA ARG A 185 27.81 -3.21 -59.92
C ARG A 185 26.93 -3.15 -58.67
N PRO A 186 26.34 -4.25 -58.19
CA PRO A 186 25.58 -4.20 -56.95
C PRO A 186 26.52 -3.74 -55.83
N PRO A 187 26.17 -2.70 -55.03
CA PRO A 187 26.89 -2.41 -53.82
C PRO A 187 26.82 -3.66 -52.93
N SER A 188 27.97 -4.12 -52.45
CA SER A 188 28.05 -5.17 -51.45
C SER A 188 27.11 -4.85 -50.29
N PRO A 189 26.39 -5.84 -49.72
CA PRO A 189 25.48 -5.60 -48.61
C PRO A 189 26.24 -4.89 -47.48
N SER A 190 25.78 -3.70 -47.12
CA SER A 190 26.26 -3.00 -45.92
C SER A 190 26.05 -3.91 -44.72
N PRO A 191 27.02 -4.02 -43.79
CA PRO A 191 26.89 -4.90 -42.64
C PRO A 191 25.65 -4.52 -41.83
N SER A 192 24.82 -5.52 -41.55
CA SER A 192 23.63 -5.40 -40.72
C SER A 192 23.94 -4.65 -39.42
N PRO A 193 23.06 -3.76 -38.93
CA PRO A 193 23.28 -3.07 -37.66
C PRO A 193 23.48 -4.10 -36.53
N PRO A 194 24.40 -3.86 -35.57
CA PRO A 194 24.65 -4.79 -34.48
C PRO A 194 23.37 -5.03 -33.69
N ALA A 195 23.15 -6.28 -33.28
CA ALA A 195 21.98 -6.65 -32.49
C ALA A 195 21.89 -5.77 -31.23
N LYS A 196 20.71 -5.20 -30.98
CA LYS A 196 20.48 -4.38 -29.78
C LYS A 196 20.72 -5.24 -28.54
N THR A 197 21.76 -4.89 -27.77
CA THR A 197 22.07 -5.51 -26.49
C THR A 197 21.42 -4.73 -25.35
N THR A 198 20.96 -5.44 -24.32
CA THR A 198 20.54 -4.82 -23.06
C THR A 198 21.75 -4.18 -22.36
N THR A 199 21.53 -3.30 -21.39
CA THR A 199 22.58 -2.72 -20.53
C THR A 199 23.44 -3.76 -19.80
N ARG A 200 23.04 -5.04 -19.79
CA ARG A 200 23.79 -6.18 -19.23
C ARG A 200 24.37 -7.12 -20.30
N GLY A 201 24.48 -6.69 -21.55
CA GLY A 201 25.16 -7.42 -22.63
C GLY A 201 24.37 -8.59 -23.26
N ARG A 202 23.09 -8.79 -22.90
CA ARG A 202 22.26 -9.85 -23.51
C ARG A 202 21.66 -9.41 -24.84
N ASN A 203 21.71 -10.30 -25.85
CA ASN A 203 21.07 -10.10 -27.15
C ASN A 203 19.55 -10.12 -27.05
N VAL A 204 18.88 -9.06 -27.53
CA VAL A 204 17.42 -8.97 -27.58
C VAL A 204 16.91 -9.54 -28.89
N ARG A 205 16.21 -10.69 -28.84
CA ARG A 205 15.46 -11.23 -29.99
C ARG A 205 14.05 -10.65 -29.98
N LEU A 206 13.74 -9.75 -30.92
CA LEU A 206 12.38 -9.23 -31.09
C LEU A 206 11.48 -10.30 -31.73
N PRO A 207 10.27 -10.54 -31.20
CA PRO A 207 9.27 -11.41 -31.83
C PRO A 207 8.94 -10.96 -33.25
N ALA A 208 8.63 -11.90 -34.16
CA ALA A 208 8.37 -11.60 -35.57
C ALA A 208 7.23 -10.60 -35.80
N LYS A 209 6.23 -10.56 -34.90
CA LYS A 209 5.14 -9.57 -34.92
C LYS A 209 5.58 -8.11 -34.68
N PHE A 210 6.81 -7.90 -34.22
CA PHE A 210 7.39 -6.58 -33.96
C PHE A 210 8.65 -6.31 -34.82
N LYS A 211 8.89 -7.14 -35.83
CA LYS A 211 9.92 -6.88 -36.85
C LYS A 211 9.34 -6.04 -37.97
#